data_AF-A0A1D2V834-F1
#
_entry.id   AF-A0A1D2V834-F1
#
_cell.length_a   1.000
_cell.length_b   1.000
_cell.length_c   1.000
_cell.angle_alpha   90.00
_cell.angle_beta   90.00
_cell.angle_gamma   90.00
#
_symmetry.space_group_name_H-M   'P 1'
#
loop_
_entity.id
_entity.type
_entity.pdbx_description
1 polymer ?
#
loop_
_entity_poly.entity_id
_entity_poly.type
_entity_poly.pdbx_seq_one_letter_code
_entity_poly.pdbx_strand_id
1 'polypeptide(L)'
;MNVYFKNSSFVRSIVPSIKSVAPARRYIKPPTYFSNDVSPVQQQQQQQQQQAQSQLQYNEHLRNTKFFSVKDYGFGLLLISFIYFSFDNYLKAKELEGKVVEQINNNHKALAIAQMSFNKTRKKREMQILNERSNNQKREMKMVLHVAMLRKQLRDNGIEPVNIDDATAEFEKNVKMENSMSNLSGTSLWVVDDAPIKSFVPNIHEYDRRKS
;
A
#
# COMPACT_ATOMS: atom_id res chain seq x y z
N MET A 1 16.01 -41.95 -47.18
CA MET A 1 16.98 -40.95 -47.68
C MET A 1 16.91 -39.78 -46.71
N ASN A 2 17.85 -39.74 -45.75
CA ASN A 2 17.88 -38.77 -44.65
C ASN A 2 18.51 -37.47 -45.13
N VAL A 3 17.77 -36.36 -45.04
CA VAL A 3 18.31 -35.03 -45.30
C VAL A 3 18.29 -34.25 -43.99
N TYR A 4 19.49 -34.05 -43.45
CA TYR A 4 19.77 -33.13 -42.37
C TYR A 4 19.49 -31.69 -42.83
N PHE A 5 18.69 -30.93 -42.09
CA PHE A 5 18.74 -29.47 -42.17
C PHE A 5 19.17 -28.86 -40.84
N LYS A 6 20.15 -27.98 -41.03
CA LYS A 6 21.09 -27.39 -40.10
C LYS A 6 20.39 -26.25 -39.35
N ASN A 7 20.55 -26.24 -38.03
CA ASN A 7 20.27 -25.10 -37.17
C ASN A 7 21.01 -23.85 -37.70
N SER A 8 20.29 -22.76 -37.92
CA SER A 8 20.88 -21.42 -37.98
C SER A 8 20.04 -20.47 -37.14
N SER A 9 20.63 -20.10 -36.01
CA SER A 9 20.19 -19.07 -35.10
C SER A 9 20.46 -17.70 -35.72
N PHE A 10 19.41 -16.95 -36.04
CA PHE A 10 19.54 -15.53 -36.36
C PHE A 10 18.42 -14.74 -35.67
N VAL A 11 18.59 -14.52 -34.37
CA VAL A 11 17.78 -13.59 -33.58
C VAL A 11 18.33 -12.19 -33.83
N ARG A 12 17.71 -11.42 -34.73
CA ARG A 12 17.92 -9.96 -34.78
C ARG A 12 17.15 -9.35 -33.61
N SER A 13 17.84 -8.99 -32.53
CA SER A 13 17.28 -8.11 -31.52
C SER A 13 17.26 -6.67 -32.07
N ILE A 14 16.07 -6.20 -32.42
CA ILE A 14 15.83 -4.78 -32.67
C ILE A 14 15.69 -4.14 -31.29
N VAL A 15 16.70 -3.38 -30.86
CA VAL A 15 16.64 -2.53 -29.68
C VAL A 15 16.07 -1.17 -30.12
N PRO A 16 14.83 -0.79 -29.74
CA PRO A 16 14.43 0.60 -29.84
C PRO A 16 15.13 1.39 -28.71
N SER A 17 15.99 2.32 -29.11
CA SER A 17 16.56 3.35 -28.24
C SER A 17 15.46 4.33 -27.83
N ILE A 18 14.85 4.09 -26.69
CA ILE A 18 13.88 5.01 -26.08
C ILE A 18 14.69 6.01 -25.25
N LYS A 19 14.86 7.24 -25.78
CA LYS A 19 15.27 8.39 -24.98
C LYS A 19 14.19 8.65 -23.92
N SER A 20 14.44 8.25 -22.69
CA SER A 20 13.60 8.59 -21.55
C SER A 20 13.84 10.05 -21.15
N VAL A 21 12.95 10.94 -21.58
CA VAL A 21 12.81 12.25 -20.95
C VAL A 21 12.04 12.02 -19.65
N ALA A 22 12.75 12.01 -18.52
CA ALA A 22 12.13 11.92 -17.22
C ALA A 22 11.37 13.23 -16.92
N PRO A 23 10.08 13.18 -16.52
CA PRO A 23 9.42 14.37 -15.99
C PRO A 23 10.01 14.70 -14.62
N ALA A 24 10.44 15.96 -14.46
CA ALA A 24 10.89 16.51 -13.18
C ALA A 24 9.75 16.41 -12.14
N ARG A 25 9.76 15.34 -11.33
CA ARG A 25 8.91 15.21 -10.16
C ARG A 25 9.39 16.23 -9.13
N ARG A 26 8.64 17.32 -8.96
CA ARG A 26 8.75 18.18 -7.77
C ARG A 26 8.25 17.37 -6.57
N TYR A 27 9.19 16.82 -5.81
CA TYR A 27 8.89 16.25 -4.50
C TYR A 27 8.70 17.39 -3.50
N ILE A 28 7.44 17.72 -3.20
CA ILE A 28 7.14 18.47 -1.98
C ILE A 28 7.33 17.48 -0.83
N LYS A 29 8.48 17.58 -0.17
CA LYS A 29 8.75 16.82 1.05
C LYS A 29 7.75 17.29 2.13
N PRO A 30 7.08 16.38 2.86
CA PRO A 30 6.25 16.78 3.99
C PRO A 30 7.12 17.48 5.03
N PRO A 31 6.57 18.41 5.84
CA PRO A 31 7.34 19.15 6.83
C PRO A 31 7.98 18.20 7.83
N THR A 32 9.30 18.05 7.71
CA THR A 32 10.15 17.24 8.57
C THR A 32 10.40 18.00 9.88
N TYR A 33 9.65 17.68 10.93
CA TYR A 33 9.97 18.12 12.30
C TYR A 33 11.15 17.34 12.92
N PHE A 34 11.74 16.38 12.19
CA PHE A 34 12.81 15.50 12.68
C PHE A 34 14.05 15.46 11.79
N SER A 35 14.21 16.40 10.86
CA SER A 35 15.47 16.54 10.11
C SER A 35 16.44 17.46 10.86
N ASN A 36 16.87 17.01 12.04
CA ASN A 36 18.22 17.33 12.48
C ASN A 36 19.04 16.08 12.15
N ASP A 37 19.95 16.19 11.18
CA ASP A 37 21.05 15.25 11.00
C ASP A 37 21.93 15.31 12.25
N VAL A 38 21.52 14.59 13.29
CA VAL A 38 22.36 14.26 14.43
C VAL A 38 22.50 12.74 14.38
N SER A 39 23.64 12.30 13.86
CA SER A 39 24.10 10.93 14.03
C SER A 39 23.99 10.55 15.52
N PRO A 40 23.66 9.28 15.88
CA PRO A 40 23.42 8.88 17.27
C PRO A 40 24.70 8.86 18.14
N VAL A 41 25.77 9.55 17.73
CA VAL A 41 27.04 9.65 18.44
C VAL A 41 27.22 11.03 19.11
N GLN A 42 26.38 12.03 18.82
CA GLN A 42 26.58 13.40 19.35
C GLN A 42 25.63 13.85 20.47
N GLN A 43 24.63 13.06 20.86
CA GLN A 43 23.79 13.42 22.03
C GLN A 43 24.32 12.91 23.39
N GLN A 44 25.40 12.13 23.42
CA GLN A 44 26.06 11.77 24.69
C GLN A 44 27.15 12.75 25.13
N GLN A 45 27.56 13.72 24.32
CA GLN A 45 28.65 14.63 24.68
C GLN A 45 28.24 15.97 25.31
N GLN A 46 26.96 16.36 25.29
CA GLN A 46 26.52 17.61 25.93
C GLN A 46 26.03 17.46 27.38
N GLN A 47 25.99 16.26 27.95
CA GLN A 47 25.74 16.06 29.39
C GLN A 47 27.00 15.79 30.23
N GLN A 48 28.20 15.71 29.64
CA GLN A 48 29.44 15.44 30.39
C GLN A 48 30.33 16.66 30.66
N GLN A 49 30.00 17.87 30.19
CA GLN A 49 30.85 19.06 30.41
C GLN A 49 30.40 20.03 31.51
N GLN A 50 29.38 19.71 32.33
CA GLN A 50 29.07 20.48 33.54
C GLN A 50 29.38 19.77 34.87
N GLN A 51 29.98 18.58 34.86
CA GLN A 51 30.33 17.87 36.11
C GLN A 51 31.83 17.74 36.40
N ALA A 52 32.71 18.26 35.54
CA ALA A 52 34.16 18.08 35.67
C ALA A 52 34.92 19.27 36.34
N GLN A 53 34.24 20.28 36.88
CA GLN A 53 34.90 21.37 37.63
C GLN A 53 34.59 21.38 39.14
N SER A 54 33.88 20.39 39.67
CA SER A 54 33.55 20.34 41.10
C SER A 54 34.34 19.29 41.90
N GLN A 55 35.30 18.58 41.32
CA GLN A 55 35.95 17.42 41.95
C GLN A 55 37.42 17.60 42.38
N LEU A 56 37.91 18.83 42.61
CA LEU A 56 39.25 19.04 43.19
C LEU A 56 39.30 20.03 44.37
N GLN A 57 38.24 20.08 45.19
CA GLN A 57 38.32 20.67 46.54
C GLN A 57 37.47 19.89 47.55
N TYR A 58 37.64 18.58 47.60
CA TYR A 58 37.11 17.77 48.70
C TYR A 58 38.25 16.98 49.36
N ASN A 59 39.19 17.70 49.96
CA ASN A 59 40.15 17.15 50.93
C ASN A 59 40.91 18.33 51.55
N GLU A 60 40.27 19.00 52.50
CA GLU A 60 40.89 19.79 53.57
C GLU A 60 39.72 20.31 54.42
N HIS A 61 39.82 20.15 55.74
CA HIS A 61 38.76 20.41 56.76
C HIS A 61 37.90 19.20 57.20
N LEU A 62 38.53 18.04 57.41
CA LEU A 62 38.21 17.24 58.62
C LEU A 62 38.87 17.91 59.84
N ARG A 63 38.44 19.14 60.16
CA ARG A 63 38.91 19.85 61.34
C ARG A 63 37.74 20.10 62.27
N ASN A 64 37.48 19.08 63.09
CA ASN A 64 37.06 19.21 64.48
C ASN A 64 36.21 20.46 64.79
N THR A 65 34.92 20.44 64.45
CA THR A 65 33.96 21.43 64.93
C THR A 65 32.92 20.73 65.79
N LYS A 66 33.25 20.61 67.08
CA LYS A 66 32.25 20.50 68.13
C LYS A 66 31.50 21.84 68.25
N PHE A 67 30.68 22.20 67.27
CA PHE A 67 29.73 23.32 67.37
C PHE A 67 28.53 23.03 66.48
N PHE A 68 27.46 22.50 67.08
CA PHE A 68 26.13 22.44 66.50
C PHE A 68 25.68 23.86 66.14
N SER A 69 25.72 24.21 64.85
CA SER A 69 25.32 25.52 64.34
C SER A 69 24.06 25.37 63.48
N VAL A 70 23.23 26.41 63.43
CA VAL A 70 21.93 26.44 62.69
C VAL A 70 22.06 25.99 61.22
N LYS A 71 23.27 26.07 60.66
CA LYS A 71 23.65 25.60 59.32
C LYS A 71 23.60 24.08 59.15
N ASP A 72 23.91 23.30 60.19
CA ASP A 72 23.88 21.82 60.15
C ASP A 72 22.43 21.30 60.08
N TYR A 73 21.51 21.99 60.75
CA TYR A 73 20.07 21.73 60.61
C TYR A 73 19.56 22.06 59.22
N GLY A 74 20.05 23.14 58.61
CA GLY A 74 19.77 23.48 57.21
C GLY A 74 20.24 22.40 56.25
N PHE A 75 21.45 21.87 56.44
CA PHE A 75 21.99 20.78 55.63
C PHE A 75 21.22 19.47 55.81
N GLY A 76 20.79 19.16 57.04
CA GLY A 76 19.92 18.02 57.33
C GLY A 76 18.56 18.12 56.63
N LEU A 77 17.92 19.30 56.65
CA LEU A 77 16.66 19.54 55.95
C LEU A 77 16.81 19.44 54.43
N LEU A 78 17.91 19.95 53.87
CA LEU A 78 18.22 19.81 52.44
C LEU A 78 18.44 18.36 52.04
N LEU A 79 19.15 17.58 52.84
CA LEU A 79 19.33 16.14 52.60
C LEU A 79 18.00 15.39 52.61
N ILE A 80 17.14 15.66 53.59
CA ILE A 80 15.81 15.04 53.69
C ILE A 80 14.95 15.45 52.48
N SER A 81 14.94 16.73 52.11
CA SER A 81 14.23 17.22 50.92
C SER A 81 14.75 16.57 49.63
N PHE A 82 16.07 16.39 49.53
CA PHE A 82 16.70 15.78 48.36
C PHE A 82 16.38 14.28 48.25
N ILE A 83 16.40 13.56 49.36
CA ILE A 83 16.01 12.14 49.42
C ILE A 83 14.54 11.99 49.02
N TYR A 84 13.66 12.84 49.57
CA TYR A 84 12.23 12.82 49.23
C TYR A 84 12.00 13.13 47.74
N PHE A 85 12.65 14.17 47.22
CA PHE A 85 12.57 14.53 45.80
C PHE A 85 13.10 13.41 44.89
N SER A 86 14.22 12.79 45.24
CA SER A 86 14.80 11.69 44.46
C SER A 86 13.86 10.48 44.44
N PHE A 87 13.24 10.16 45.58
CA PHE A 87 12.28 9.08 45.69
C PHE A 87 11.00 9.33 44.89
N ASP A 88 10.44 10.55 44.94
CA ASP A 88 9.27 10.94 44.16
C ASP A 88 9.55 10.88 42.64
N ASN A 89 10.73 11.36 42.20
CA ASN A 89 11.14 11.23 40.80
C ASN A 89 11.28 9.78 40.35
N TYR A 90 11.83 8.91 41.19
CA TYR A 90 11.96 7.48 40.87
C TYR A 90 10.59 6.82 40.71
N LEU A 91 9.64 7.10 41.61
CA LEU A 91 8.29 6.57 41.51
C LEU A 91 7.58 7.04 40.24
N LYS A 92 7.70 8.33 39.91
CA LYS A 92 7.14 8.91 38.69
C LYS A 92 7.78 8.34 37.43
N ALA A 93 9.10 8.16 37.43
CA ALA A 93 9.82 7.54 36.32
C ALA A 93 9.31 6.12 36.06
N LYS A 94 9.13 5.32 37.12
CA LYS A 94 8.60 3.96 37.02
C LYS A 94 7.16 3.93 36.49
N GLU A 95 6.30 4.84 36.93
CA GLU A 95 4.93 4.95 36.41
C GLU A 95 4.93 5.33 34.93
N LEU A 96 5.80 6.27 34.54
CA LEU A 96 5.92 6.73 33.16
C LEU A 96 6.45 5.61 32.24
N GLU A 97 7.44 4.85 32.69
CA GLU A 97 7.92 3.65 31.99
C GLU A 97 6.80 2.64 31.77
N GLY A 98 5.97 2.39 32.80
CA GLY A 98 4.79 1.53 32.68
C GLY A 98 3.83 2.00 31.58
N LYS A 99 3.51 3.30 31.55
CA LYS A 99 2.65 3.90 30.52
C LYS A 99 3.27 3.83 29.14
N VAL A 100 4.57 4.04 29.01
CA VAL A 100 5.29 3.92 27.74
C VAL A 100 5.24 2.49 27.21
N VAL A 101 5.48 1.49 28.07
CA VAL A 101 5.38 0.07 27.69
C VAL A 101 3.96 -0.27 27.24
N GLU A 102 2.95 0.22 27.96
CA GLU A 102 1.55 0.03 27.57
C GLU A 102 1.25 0.67 26.21
N GLN A 103 1.70 1.90 25.98
CA GLN A 103 1.51 2.61 24.72
C GLN A 103 2.21 1.89 23.55
N ILE A 104 3.43 1.38 23.75
CA ILE A 104 4.15 0.58 22.77
C ILE A 104 3.35 -0.68 22.42
N ASN A 105 2.85 -1.40 23.43
CA ASN A 105 2.03 -2.59 23.24
C ASN A 105 0.74 -2.27 22.47
N ASN A 106 0.07 -1.17 22.82
CA ASN A 106 -1.15 -0.73 22.14
C ASN A 106 -0.88 -0.33 20.68
N ASN A 107 0.25 0.32 20.40
CA ASN A 107 0.66 0.64 19.04
C ASN A 107 0.97 -0.63 18.23
N HIS A 108 1.69 -1.60 18.80
CA HIS A 108 1.93 -2.89 18.14
C HIS A 108 0.64 -3.63 17.80
N LYS A 109 -0.34 -3.63 18.71
CA LYS A 109 -1.67 -4.19 18.46
C LYS A 109 -2.39 -3.45 17.32
N ALA A 110 -2.38 -2.12 17.33
CA ALA A 110 -3.00 -1.31 16.29
C ALA A 110 -2.36 -1.57 14.91
N LEU A 111 -1.03 -1.64 14.85
CA LEU A 111 -0.29 -1.97 13.63
C LEU A 111 -0.63 -3.38 13.12
N ALA A 112 -0.71 -4.37 14.01
CA ALA A 112 -1.09 -5.74 13.63
C ALA A 112 -2.52 -5.80 13.06
N ILE A 113 -3.47 -5.07 13.66
CA ILE A 113 -4.84 -4.96 13.17
C ILE A 113 -4.87 -4.28 11.79
N ALA A 114 -4.12 -3.19 11.61
CA ALA A 114 -4.04 -2.47 10.33
C ALA A 114 -3.44 -3.34 9.22
N GLN A 115 -2.40 -4.13 9.53
CA GLN A 115 -1.83 -5.10 8.59
C GLN A 115 -2.84 -6.20 8.24
N MET A 116 -3.58 -6.72 9.22
CA MET A 116 -4.59 -7.74 8.98
C MET A 116 -5.73 -7.20 8.11
N SER A 117 -6.22 -5.99 8.36
CA SER A 117 -7.31 -5.37 7.60
C SER A 117 -6.89 -5.05 6.16
N PHE A 118 -5.64 -4.61 5.96
CA PHE A 118 -5.06 -4.42 4.63
C PHE A 118 -5.01 -5.73 3.84
N ASN A 119 -4.49 -6.80 4.47
CA ASN A 119 -4.42 -8.12 3.85
C ASN A 119 -5.81 -8.68 3.51
N LYS A 120 -6.81 -8.49 4.39
CA LYS A 120 -8.21 -8.87 4.12
C LYS A 120 -8.78 -8.10 2.93
N THR A 121 -8.54 -6.80 2.85
CA THR A 121 -9.01 -5.95 1.75
C THR A 121 -8.37 -6.34 0.42
N ARG A 122 -7.06 -6.60 0.43
CA ARG A 122 -6.33 -7.10 -0.74
C ARG A 122 -6.91 -8.43 -1.24
N LYS A 123 -7.04 -9.42 -0.35
CA LYS A 123 -7.62 -10.72 -0.70
C LYS A 123 -9.05 -10.60 -1.22
N LYS A 124 -9.87 -9.75 -0.60
CA LYS A 124 -11.25 -9.48 -1.07
C LYS A 124 -11.25 -8.93 -2.49
N ARG A 125 -10.38 -7.97 -2.80
CA ARG A 125 -10.24 -7.41 -4.15
C ARG A 125 -9.79 -8.47 -5.15
N GLU A 126 -8.79 -9.27 -4.81
CA GLU A 126 -8.30 -10.36 -5.68
C GLU A 126 -9.41 -11.39 -5.97
N MET A 127 -10.19 -11.77 -4.95
CA MET A 127 -11.34 -12.67 -5.12
C MET A 127 -12.45 -12.05 -5.97
N GLN A 128 -12.73 -10.76 -5.81
CA GLN A 128 -13.69 -10.04 -6.65
C GLN A 128 -13.24 -10.04 -8.12
N ILE A 129 -11.98 -9.69 -8.39
CA ILE A 129 -11.41 -9.71 -9.74
C ILE A 129 -11.50 -11.12 -10.35
N LEU A 130 -11.19 -12.16 -9.58
CA LEU A 130 -11.28 -13.54 -10.07
C LEU A 130 -12.73 -13.93 -10.40
N ASN A 131 -13.68 -13.54 -9.55
CA ASN A 131 -15.10 -13.80 -9.77
C ASN A 131 -15.62 -13.04 -11.00
N GLU A 132 -15.23 -11.78 -11.19
CA GLU A 132 -15.53 -10.99 -12.38
C GLU A 132 -15.00 -11.66 -13.65
N ARG A 133 -13.74 -12.10 -13.65
CA ARG A 133 -13.14 -12.83 -14.78
C ARG A 133 -13.89 -14.13 -15.09
N SER A 134 -14.23 -14.90 -14.05
CA SER A 134 -15.00 -16.14 -14.23
C SER A 134 -16.40 -15.89 -14.79
N ASN A 135 -17.08 -14.84 -14.31
CA ASN A 135 -18.41 -14.48 -14.81
C ASN A 135 -18.35 -13.95 -16.26
N ASN A 136 -17.34 -13.16 -16.60
CA ASN A 136 -17.09 -12.72 -17.98
C ASN A 136 -16.87 -13.91 -18.91
N GLN A 137 -16.01 -14.87 -18.52
CA GLN A 137 -15.78 -16.08 -19.32
C GLN A 137 -17.05 -16.92 -19.51
N LYS A 138 -17.89 -17.06 -18.47
CA LYS A 138 -19.19 -17.73 -18.59
C LYS A 138 -20.12 -17.01 -19.56
N ARG A 139 -20.15 -15.67 -19.52
CA ARG A 139 -20.95 -14.85 -20.43
C ARG A 139 -20.47 -14.99 -21.87
N GLU A 140 -19.16 -14.90 -22.09
CA GLU A 140 -18.54 -15.11 -23.42
C GLU A 140 -18.88 -16.50 -23.96
N MET A 141 -18.76 -17.55 -23.16
CA MET A 141 -19.11 -18.91 -23.56
C MET A 141 -20.60 -19.04 -23.94
N LYS A 142 -21.50 -18.44 -23.16
CA LYS A 142 -22.94 -18.41 -23.48
C LYS A 142 -23.19 -17.68 -24.82
N MET A 143 -22.51 -16.56 -25.06
CA MET A 143 -22.62 -15.80 -26.31
C MET A 143 -22.11 -16.61 -27.50
N VAL A 144 -20.94 -17.23 -27.39
CA VAL A 144 -20.36 -18.09 -28.44
C VAL A 144 -21.31 -19.23 -28.79
N LEU A 145 -21.89 -19.88 -27.79
CA LEU A 145 -22.88 -20.94 -28.00
C LEU A 145 -24.15 -20.42 -28.68
N HIS A 146 -24.63 -19.24 -28.26
CA HIS A 146 -25.80 -18.62 -28.87
C HIS A 146 -25.57 -18.29 -30.35
N VAL A 147 -24.41 -17.71 -30.69
CA VAL A 147 -24.02 -17.43 -32.08
C VAL A 147 -23.90 -18.72 -32.89
N ALA A 148 -23.30 -19.78 -32.33
CA ALA A 148 -23.21 -21.07 -33.01
C ALA A 148 -24.60 -21.67 -33.28
N MET A 149 -25.53 -21.54 -32.32
CA MET A 149 -26.92 -21.99 -32.48
C MET A 149 -27.65 -21.19 -33.57
N LEU A 150 -27.49 -19.85 -33.60
CA LEU A 150 -28.06 -19.00 -34.64
C LEU A 150 -27.52 -19.37 -36.02
N ARG A 151 -26.21 -19.58 -36.16
CA ARG A 151 -25.60 -20.03 -37.42
C ARG A 151 -26.14 -21.37 -37.90
N LYS A 152 -26.37 -22.30 -36.95
CA LYS A 152 -27.02 -23.58 -37.26
C LYS A 152 -28.44 -23.38 -37.75
N GLN A 153 -29.25 -22.59 -37.04
CA GLN A 153 -30.64 -22.31 -37.41
C GLN A 153 -30.75 -21.63 -38.77
N LEU A 154 -29.87 -20.68 -39.10
CA LEU A 154 -29.85 -20.03 -40.41
C LEU A 154 -29.58 -21.06 -41.52
N ARG A 155 -28.57 -21.92 -41.33
CA ARG A 155 -28.25 -22.99 -42.27
C ARG A 155 -29.39 -23.99 -42.44
N ASP A 156 -30.05 -24.38 -41.34
CA ASP A 156 -31.19 -25.28 -41.35
C ASP A 156 -32.39 -24.67 -42.13
N ASN A 157 -32.48 -23.34 -42.21
CA ASN A 157 -33.48 -22.62 -43.01
C ASN A 157 -33.00 -22.24 -44.43
N GLY A 158 -31.84 -22.75 -44.87
CA GLY A 158 -31.28 -22.46 -46.19
C GLY A 158 -30.68 -21.06 -46.36
N ILE A 159 -30.45 -20.33 -45.25
CA ILE A 159 -29.80 -19.01 -45.26
C ILE A 159 -28.32 -19.19 -44.89
N GLU A 160 -27.42 -18.63 -45.71
CA GLU A 160 -25.99 -18.69 -45.42
C GLU A 160 -25.62 -17.65 -44.34
N PRO A 161 -24.98 -18.06 -43.23
CA PRO A 161 -24.59 -17.14 -42.17
C PRO A 161 -23.44 -16.21 -42.61
N VAL A 162 -23.48 -14.97 -42.14
CA VAL A 162 -22.45 -13.96 -42.41
C VAL A 162 -21.07 -14.41 -41.90
N ASN A 163 -20.03 -14.12 -42.68
CA ASN A 163 -18.65 -14.44 -42.35
C ASN A 163 -18.17 -13.64 -41.12
N ILE A 164 -17.19 -14.19 -40.40
CA ILE A 164 -16.62 -13.57 -39.19
C ILE A 164 -15.98 -12.23 -39.52
N ASP A 165 -15.30 -12.12 -40.67
CA ASP A 165 -14.58 -10.92 -41.06
C ASP A 165 -15.55 -9.75 -41.32
N ASP A 166 -16.64 -10.01 -42.05
CA ASP A 166 -17.68 -9.00 -42.33
C ASP A 166 -18.39 -8.55 -41.05
N ALA A 167 -18.69 -9.49 -40.14
CA ALA A 167 -19.28 -9.18 -38.85
C ALA A 167 -18.35 -8.33 -37.96
N THR A 168 -17.03 -8.54 -38.06
CA THR A 168 -16.04 -7.76 -37.31
C THR A 168 -15.94 -6.33 -37.86
N ALA A 169 -15.98 -6.16 -39.18
CA ALA A 169 -16.01 -4.85 -39.81
C ALA A 169 -17.26 -4.04 -39.42
N GLU A 170 -18.44 -4.68 -39.35
CA GLU A 170 -19.66 -4.03 -38.85
C GLU A 170 -19.60 -3.70 -37.36
N PHE A 171 -18.95 -4.54 -36.55
CA PHE A 171 -18.75 -4.29 -35.12
C PHE A 171 -17.90 -3.03 -34.90
N GLU A 172 -16.74 -2.93 -35.56
CA GLU A 172 -15.86 -1.76 -35.41
C GLU A 172 -16.52 -0.46 -35.89
N LYS A 173 -17.41 -0.55 -36.87
CA LYS A 173 -18.19 0.59 -37.37
C LYS A 173 -19.23 1.10 -36.37
N ASN A 174 -19.90 0.18 -35.66
CA ASN A 174 -21.10 0.50 -34.88
C ASN A 174 -20.88 0.50 -33.35
N VAL A 175 -19.74 0.03 -32.86
CA VAL A 175 -19.42 -0.06 -31.43
C VAL A 175 -18.34 0.95 -31.07
N LYS A 176 -18.61 1.76 -30.03
CA LYS A 176 -17.66 2.70 -29.45
C LYS A 176 -17.19 2.21 -28.09
N MET A 177 -15.93 2.49 -27.79
CA MET A 177 -15.28 2.12 -26.54
C MET A 177 -15.07 3.36 -25.67
N GLU A 178 -15.56 3.33 -24.43
CA GLU A 178 -15.18 4.32 -23.41
C GLU A 178 -14.39 3.65 -22.30
N ASN A 179 -13.26 4.25 -21.98
CA ASN A 179 -12.43 3.84 -20.87
C ASN A 179 -12.91 4.55 -19.60
N SER A 180 -13.94 3.98 -18.96
CA SER A 180 -14.44 4.51 -17.70
C SER A 180 -13.59 3.99 -16.54
N MET A 181 -12.93 4.92 -15.82
CA MET A 181 -12.02 4.60 -14.69
C MET A 181 -12.72 3.96 -13.48
N SER A 182 -14.05 3.89 -13.47
CA SER A 182 -14.88 3.39 -12.37
C SER A 182 -15.09 1.86 -12.39
N ASN A 183 -14.85 1.18 -13.52
CA ASN A 183 -14.94 -0.28 -13.61
C ASN A 183 -13.55 -0.91 -13.38
N LEU A 184 -13.48 -1.95 -12.53
CA LEU A 184 -12.24 -2.71 -12.28
C LEU A 184 -11.66 -3.37 -13.55
N SER A 185 -12.48 -3.54 -14.59
CA SER A 185 -12.06 -4.00 -15.93
C SER A 185 -11.91 -2.87 -16.98
N GLY A 186 -12.12 -1.60 -16.60
CA GLY A 186 -11.68 -0.40 -17.31
C GLY A 186 -12.36 -0.04 -18.63
N THR A 187 -13.11 -0.95 -19.27
CA THR A 187 -13.63 -0.74 -20.62
C THR A 187 -15.12 -1.02 -20.67
N SER A 188 -15.91 0.00 -21.05
CA SER A 188 -17.33 -0.17 -21.36
C SER A 188 -17.53 0.01 -22.87
N LEU A 189 -18.24 -0.92 -23.48
CA LEU A 189 -18.58 -0.93 -24.89
C LEU A 189 -20.06 -0.60 -25.02
N TRP A 190 -20.39 0.32 -25.92
CA TRP A 190 -21.79 0.61 -26.26
C TRP A 190 -21.97 0.78 -27.75
N VAL A 191 -23.17 0.42 -28.19
CA VAL A 191 -23.61 0.55 -29.58
C VAL A 191 -24.09 1.98 -29.78
N VAL A 192 -23.72 2.60 -30.90
CA VAL A 192 -24.15 3.95 -31.27
C VAL A 192 -25.68 3.99 -31.38
N ASP A 193 -26.30 5.05 -30.83
CA ASP A 193 -27.76 5.18 -30.74
C ASP A 193 -28.46 5.15 -32.11
N ASP A 194 -27.79 5.64 -33.16
CA ASP A 194 -28.29 5.69 -34.54
C ASP A 194 -28.06 4.39 -35.32
N ALA A 195 -27.40 3.38 -34.73
CA ALA A 195 -27.11 2.14 -35.44
C ALA A 195 -28.37 1.26 -35.54
N PRO A 196 -28.72 0.77 -36.75
CA PRO A 196 -29.92 -0.05 -36.95
C PRO A 196 -29.85 -1.39 -36.20
N ILE A 197 -28.64 -1.82 -35.82
CA ILE A 197 -28.41 -3.07 -35.08
C ILE A 197 -28.81 -2.98 -33.61
N LYS A 198 -28.95 -1.77 -33.05
CA LYS A 198 -29.19 -1.54 -31.62
C LYS A 198 -30.45 -2.23 -31.10
N SER A 199 -31.53 -2.29 -31.89
CA SER A 199 -32.78 -2.97 -31.53
C SER A 199 -32.63 -4.48 -31.38
N PHE A 200 -31.61 -5.06 -32.01
CA PHE A 200 -31.34 -6.50 -31.99
C PHE A 200 -30.28 -6.89 -30.94
N VAL A 201 -29.72 -5.92 -30.22
CA VAL A 201 -28.72 -6.17 -29.17
C VAL A 201 -29.45 -6.72 -27.93
N PRO A 202 -29.17 -7.97 -27.52
CA PRO A 202 -29.76 -8.53 -26.32
C PRO A 202 -29.25 -7.78 -25.09
N ASN A 203 -30.11 -7.62 -24.07
CA ASN A 203 -29.72 -6.98 -22.83
C ASN A 203 -28.66 -7.87 -22.13
N ILE A 204 -27.48 -7.32 -21.85
CA ILE A 204 -26.36 -8.03 -21.21
C ILE A 204 -26.78 -8.71 -19.89
N HIS A 205 -27.70 -8.10 -19.14
CA HIS A 205 -28.20 -8.62 -17.86
C HIS A 205 -29.22 -9.75 -18.00
N GLU A 206 -29.67 -10.08 -19.21
CA GLU A 206 -30.56 -11.22 -19.43
C GLU A 206 -29.87 -12.56 -19.13
N TYR A 207 -28.54 -12.64 -19.35
CA TYR A 207 -27.74 -13.81 -19.02
C TYR A 207 -27.48 -14.01 -17.51
N ASP A 208 -27.68 -12.96 -16.71
CA ASP A 208 -27.46 -12.96 -15.26
C ASP A 208 -28.74 -13.29 -14.47
N ARG A 209 -29.92 -12.99 -15.05
CA ARG A 209 -31.23 -13.12 -14.37
C ARG A 209 -31.68 -14.55 -14.10
N ARG A 210 -31.06 -15.57 -14.70
CA ARG A 210 -31.41 -17.00 -14.49
C ARG A 210 -30.57 -17.66 -13.41
N LYS A 211 -30.41 -17.02 -12.26
CA LYS A 211 -30.00 -17.69 -11.01
C LYS A 211 -31.27 -17.96 -10.19
N SER A 212 -31.96 -19.05 -10.50
CA SER A 212 -32.86 -19.72 -9.55
C SER A 212 -32.19 -21.00 -9.10
#